data_AF-A0A7S2SSY6-F1
#
_entry.id   AF-A0A7S2SSY6-F1
#
_cell.length_a   1.000
_cell.length_b   1.000
_cell.length_c   1.000
_cell.angle_alpha   90.00
_cell.angle_beta   90.00
_cell.angle_gamma   90.00
#
_symmetry.space_group_name_H-M   'P 1'
#
loop_
_entity.id
_entity.type
_entity.pdbx_description
1 polymer ?
#
loop_
_entity_poly.entity_id
_entity_poly.type
_entity_poly.pdbx_seq_one_letter_code
_entity_poly.pdbx_strand_id
1 'polypeptide(L)'
;LGVQGLTGRNTQSFDPTSTLVRPQMRVLIGPNRETYGKPLKHDDVVIVPEFFCKEDDWSLYYKLVEEMRESQARKDKNSDWLSWHEGAHLISKNPTGSKTYQMIQDRMCQYFGVRSGSAGTRFNWYRDSSDWKPFHHDSAAFNPQRARNQNCTIGISLGSTRELAFI
;
A
#
# COMPACT_ATOMS: atom_id res chain seq x y z
N LEU A 1 31.53 2.18 -12.42
CA LEU A 1 31.80 1.04 -11.50
C LEU A 1 32.91 0.22 -12.11
N GLY A 2 34.04 0.04 -11.44
CA GLY A 2 35.10 -0.84 -11.94
C GLY A 2 36.50 -0.43 -11.52
N VAL A 3 36.89 -0.79 -10.30
CA VAL A 3 38.30 -1.04 -9.99
C VAL A 3 38.42 -2.55 -9.84
N GLN A 4 39.17 -3.19 -10.74
CA GLN A 4 39.50 -4.61 -10.62
C GLN A 4 40.73 -4.77 -9.72
N GLY A 5 40.73 -5.79 -8.85
CA GLY A 5 41.87 -6.16 -8.01
C GLY A 5 41.66 -6.05 -6.50
N LEU A 6 40.48 -5.62 -6.03
CA LEU A 6 40.18 -5.67 -4.60
C LEU A 6 39.64 -7.05 -4.24
N THR A 7 40.45 -7.88 -3.59
CA THR A 7 40.00 -8.97 -2.71
C THR A 7 39.37 -8.38 -1.43
N GLY A 8 38.44 -7.44 -1.62
CA GLY A 8 37.84 -6.67 -0.55
C GLY A 8 36.84 -7.53 0.21
N ARG A 9 37.22 -7.95 1.42
CA ARG A 9 36.22 -8.35 2.43
C ARG A 9 35.38 -7.11 2.73
N ASN A 10 34.06 -7.25 2.68
CA ASN A 10 33.06 -6.16 2.86
C ASN A 10 33.30 -5.24 4.08
N THR A 11 34.12 -5.66 5.04
CA THR A 11 34.44 -4.95 6.29
C THR A 11 35.77 -4.18 6.29
N GLN A 12 36.65 -4.33 5.29
CA GLN A 12 38.00 -3.71 5.30
C GLN A 12 38.23 -2.65 4.23
N SER A 13 37.43 -2.62 3.17
CA SER A 13 37.56 -1.65 2.07
C SER A 13 36.36 -0.70 1.96
N PHE A 14 35.53 -0.65 2.99
CA PHE A 14 34.30 0.13 3.01
C PHE A 14 34.56 1.47 3.71
N ASP A 15 34.63 2.54 2.92
CA ASP A 15 34.54 3.90 3.44
C ASP A 15 33.04 4.26 3.55
N PRO A 16 32.49 4.41 4.77
CA PRO A 16 31.08 4.76 4.94
C PRO A 16 30.72 6.08 4.26
N THR A 17 31.67 7.03 4.15
CA THR A 17 31.45 8.33 3.52
C THR A 17 31.34 8.23 2.00
N SER A 18 32.03 7.27 1.37
CA SER A 18 31.85 6.91 -0.05
C SER A 18 30.48 6.28 -0.34
N THR A 19 29.75 5.84 0.70
CA THR A 19 28.41 5.24 0.63
C THR A 19 27.30 6.10 1.21
N LEU A 20 27.57 7.38 1.54
CA LEU A 20 26.55 8.40 1.84
C LEU A 20 25.67 8.76 0.62
N VAL A 21 25.62 7.86 -0.37
CA VAL A 21 24.66 7.94 -1.46
C VAL A 21 23.30 7.58 -0.88
N ARG A 22 22.34 8.46 -1.09
CA ARG A 22 20.96 8.21 -0.69
C ARG A 22 20.45 6.92 -1.36
N PRO A 23 19.90 5.96 -0.61
CA PRO A 23 19.39 4.73 -1.20
C PRO A 23 18.19 5.03 -2.11
N GLN A 24 17.95 4.16 -3.08
CA GLN A 24 16.78 4.27 -3.97
C GLN A 24 15.46 4.05 -3.21
N MET A 25 15.49 3.26 -2.13
CA MET A 25 14.35 2.97 -1.28
C MET A 25 14.79 2.84 0.18
N ARG A 26 14.05 3.46 1.10
CA ARG A 26 14.22 3.40 2.54
C ARG A 26 13.00 2.71 3.16
N VAL A 27 13.19 1.50 3.67
CA VAL A 27 12.12 0.79 4.38
C VAL A 27 12.17 1.21 5.85
N LEU A 28 11.06 1.76 6.34
CA LEU A 28 10.90 2.26 7.71
C LEU A 28 9.80 1.47 8.41
N ILE A 29 10.05 1.02 9.64
CA ILE A 29 8.99 0.48 10.49
C ILE A 29 8.36 1.61 11.28
N GLY A 30 7.09 1.90 11.00
CA GLY A 30 6.31 2.94 11.66
C GLY A 30 5.68 2.45 12.96
N PRO A 31 5.52 3.32 13.97
CA PRO A 31 4.86 2.96 15.22
C PRO A 31 3.35 2.83 15.04
N ASN A 32 2.73 1.80 15.63
CA ASN A 32 1.28 1.72 15.69
C ASN A 32 0.73 2.66 16.77
N ARG A 33 0.38 3.89 16.37
CA ARG A 33 -0.15 4.96 17.23
C ARG A 33 -1.12 5.84 16.44
N GLU A 34 -1.66 6.89 17.05
CA GLU A 34 -2.68 7.74 16.39
C GLU A 34 -2.18 8.39 15.09
N THR A 35 -0.97 8.93 15.07
CA THR A 35 -0.37 9.61 13.90
C THR A 35 1.06 9.16 13.64
N TYR A 36 1.50 9.19 12.38
CA TYR A 36 2.88 8.84 12.02
C TYR A 36 3.87 9.84 12.62
N GLY A 37 3.56 11.14 12.58
CA GLY A 37 4.27 12.20 13.30
C GLY A 37 5.74 12.40 12.88
N LYS A 38 6.16 11.90 11.71
CA LYS A 38 7.49 12.09 11.15
C LYS A 38 7.37 12.60 9.70
N PRO A 39 8.31 13.41 9.21
CA PRO A 39 8.34 13.80 7.80
C PRO A 39 8.59 12.57 6.92
N LEU A 40 7.89 12.52 5.78
CA LEU A 40 8.07 11.51 4.73
C LEU A 40 8.86 12.09 3.56
N LYS A 41 9.65 11.24 2.93
CA LYS A 41 10.35 11.54 1.68
C LYS A 41 9.89 10.59 0.57
N HIS A 42 10.14 10.96 -0.68
CA HIS A 42 9.68 10.24 -1.88
C HIS A 42 10.19 8.78 -2.02
N ASP A 43 11.24 8.43 -1.29
CA ASP A 43 11.95 7.15 -1.28
C ASP A 43 11.60 6.34 -0.03
N ASP A 44 10.65 6.80 0.79
CA ASP A 44 10.21 6.09 1.99
C ASP A 44 9.11 5.09 1.68
N VAL A 45 9.33 3.86 2.14
CA VAL A 45 8.30 2.84 2.30
C VAL A 45 8.10 2.62 3.79
N VAL A 46 6.98 3.10 4.33
CA VAL A 46 6.64 2.91 5.74
C VAL A 46 5.74 1.69 5.90
N ILE A 47 6.20 0.73 6.69
CA ILE A 47 5.44 -0.45 7.07
C ILE A 47 5.00 -0.31 8.53
N VAL A 48 3.71 -0.47 8.80
CA VAL A 48 3.14 -0.41 10.15
C VAL A 48 2.47 -1.75 10.46
N PRO A 49 3.16 -2.65 11.18
CA PRO A 49 2.58 -3.93 11.56
C PRO A 49 1.33 -3.76 12.43
N GLU A 50 0.37 -4.67 12.27
CA GLU A 50 -0.85 -4.77 13.08
C GLU A 50 -1.64 -3.45 13.19
N PHE A 51 -1.60 -2.59 12.16
CA PHE A 51 -2.12 -1.22 12.23
C PHE A 51 -3.61 -1.13 12.64
N PHE A 52 -4.43 -2.11 12.26
CA PHE A 52 -5.84 -2.19 12.66
C PHE A 52 -6.14 -3.30 13.65
N CYS A 53 -5.50 -4.46 13.49
CA CYS A 53 -5.79 -5.66 14.24
C CYS A 53 -4.56 -6.56 14.27
N LYS A 54 -4.59 -7.57 15.15
CA LYS A 54 -3.52 -8.57 15.26
C LYS A 54 -3.43 -9.42 13.99
N GLU A 55 -2.27 -10.03 13.74
CA GLU A 55 -2.03 -10.89 12.57
C GLU A 55 -3.12 -11.96 12.37
N ASP A 56 -3.54 -12.63 13.45
CA ASP A 56 -4.55 -13.69 13.43
C ASP A 56 -5.99 -13.20 13.67
N ASP A 57 -6.24 -11.88 13.71
CA ASP A 57 -7.58 -11.33 13.85
C ASP A 57 -8.24 -11.06 12.49
N TRP A 58 -9.15 -11.95 12.11
CA TRP A 58 -9.85 -11.89 10.83
C TRP A 58 -11.20 -11.15 10.91
N SER A 59 -11.58 -10.62 12.09
CA SER A 59 -12.88 -10.00 12.30
C SER A 59 -13.11 -8.81 11.36
N LEU A 60 -12.12 -7.93 11.23
CA LEU A 60 -12.19 -6.75 10.37
C LEU A 60 -12.23 -7.14 8.89
N TYR A 61 -11.49 -8.17 8.49
CA TYR A 61 -11.52 -8.71 7.12
C TYR A 61 -12.92 -9.21 6.76
N TYR A 62 -13.49 -10.10 7.58
CA TYR A 62 -14.81 -10.68 7.31
C TYR A 62 -15.89 -9.60 7.31
N LYS A 63 -15.83 -8.65 8.24
CA LYS A 63 -16.78 -7.55 8.29
C LYS A 63 -16.71 -6.67 7.05
N LEU A 64 -15.50 -6.34 6.59
CA LEU A 64 -15.30 -5.54 5.38
C LEU A 64 -15.83 -6.26 4.14
N VAL A 65 -15.54 -7.55 3.97
CA VAL A 65 -16.03 -8.33 2.83
C VAL A 65 -17.55 -8.46 2.84
N GLU A 66 -18.15 -8.71 4.01
CA GLU A 66 -19.61 -8.73 4.19
C GLU A 66 -20.24 -7.42 3.71
N GLU A 67 -19.80 -6.28 4.26
CA GLU A 67 -20.35 -4.97 3.90
C GLU A 67 -20.14 -4.61 2.42
N MET A 68 -19.01 -5.00 1.84
CA MET A 68 -18.75 -4.78 0.41
C MET A 68 -19.70 -5.60 -0.48
N ARG A 69 -20.02 -6.84 -0.08
CA ARG A 69 -21.00 -7.68 -0.79
C ARG A 69 -22.42 -7.15 -0.63
N GLU A 70 -22.78 -6.68 0.55
CA GLU A 70 -24.09 -6.03 0.76
C GLU A 70 -24.23 -4.74 -0.05
N SER A 71 -23.18 -3.92 -0.09
CA SER A 71 -23.10 -2.70 -0.92
C SER A 71 -23.34 -3.04 -2.39
N GLN A 72 -22.71 -4.11 -2.89
CA GLN A 72 -22.96 -4.63 -4.23
C GLN A 72 -24.42 -5.06 -4.43
N ALA A 73 -25.00 -5.83 -3.50
CA ALA A 73 -26.38 -6.32 -3.60
C ALA A 73 -27.40 -5.16 -3.63
N ARG A 74 -27.13 -4.08 -2.89
CA ARG A 74 -27.92 -2.84 -2.91
C ARG A 74 -27.70 -1.98 -4.16
N LYS A 75 -26.67 -2.29 -4.97
CA LYS A 75 -26.22 -1.48 -6.11
C LYS A 75 -25.81 -0.07 -5.69
N ASP A 76 -25.12 0.03 -4.56
CA ASP A 76 -24.53 1.28 -4.11
C ASP A 76 -23.51 1.79 -5.15
N LYS A 77 -23.20 3.09 -5.12
CA LYS A 77 -22.33 3.69 -6.13
C LYS A 77 -20.94 3.03 -6.13
N ASN A 78 -20.49 2.60 -7.31
CA ASN A 78 -19.20 1.97 -7.57
C ASN A 78 -18.93 0.68 -6.77
N SER A 79 -19.98 -0.04 -6.36
CA SER A 79 -19.87 -1.29 -5.60
C SER A 79 -19.57 -2.53 -6.46
N ASP A 80 -19.48 -2.38 -7.78
CA ASP A 80 -19.25 -3.50 -8.69
C ASP A 80 -17.85 -4.11 -8.53
N TRP A 81 -17.78 -5.44 -8.68
CA TRP A 81 -16.52 -6.18 -8.78
C TRP A 81 -16.06 -6.22 -10.23
N LEU A 82 -14.98 -5.50 -10.53
CA LEU A 82 -14.35 -5.47 -11.84
C LEU A 82 -13.14 -6.38 -11.82
N SER A 83 -13.02 -7.27 -12.81
CA SER A 83 -11.78 -8.02 -13.01
C SER A 83 -10.65 -7.08 -13.44
N TRP A 84 -9.52 -7.15 -12.76
CA TRP A 84 -8.33 -6.36 -13.07
C TRP A 84 -7.30 -7.22 -13.84
N HIS A 85 -6.74 -6.67 -14.91
CA HIS A 85 -5.82 -7.35 -15.84
C HIS A 85 -6.24 -8.80 -16.16
N GLU A 86 -7.35 -8.94 -16.88
CA GLU A 86 -7.79 -10.21 -17.49
C GLU A 86 -7.95 -11.39 -16.50
N GLY A 87 -8.26 -11.11 -15.23
CA GLY A 87 -8.54 -12.16 -14.24
C GLY A 87 -7.57 -12.23 -13.05
N ALA A 88 -6.65 -11.27 -12.92
CA ALA A 88 -5.65 -11.30 -11.86
C ALA A 88 -6.26 -11.17 -10.45
N HIS A 89 -7.24 -10.27 -10.26
CA HIS A 89 -8.03 -10.14 -9.02
C HIS A 89 -9.26 -9.26 -9.25
N LEU A 90 -10.13 -9.13 -8.24
CA LEU A 90 -11.29 -8.25 -8.29
C LEU A 90 -10.99 -6.89 -7.68
N ILE A 91 -11.54 -5.82 -8.27
CA ILE A 91 -11.46 -4.47 -7.74
C ILE A 91 -12.81 -3.76 -7.70
N SER A 92 -12.96 -2.83 -6.76
CA SER A 92 -13.98 -1.78 -6.80
C SER A 92 -13.28 -0.42 -6.69
N LYS A 93 -13.67 0.53 -7.56
CA LYS A 93 -13.00 1.85 -7.69
C LYS A 93 -13.82 2.93 -6.99
N ASN A 94 -13.30 3.48 -5.89
CA ASN A 94 -14.02 4.42 -5.02
C ASN A 94 -15.42 3.88 -4.60
N PRO A 95 -15.52 2.66 -4.06
CA PRO A 95 -16.80 2.11 -3.62
C PRO A 95 -17.37 2.91 -2.44
N THR A 96 -18.69 2.90 -2.33
CA THR A 96 -19.44 3.49 -1.21
C THR A 96 -20.28 2.40 -0.52
N GLY A 97 -20.95 2.74 0.59
CA GLY A 97 -21.89 1.81 1.24
C GLY A 97 -21.29 0.84 2.28
N SER A 98 -19.97 0.84 2.49
CA SER A 98 -19.31 0.14 3.61
C SER A 98 -18.80 1.14 4.65
N LYS A 99 -19.29 1.01 5.89
CA LYS A 99 -18.84 1.82 7.03
C LYS A 99 -17.43 1.42 7.44
N THR A 100 -17.11 0.14 7.36
CA THR A 100 -15.78 -0.41 7.65
C THR A 100 -14.75 0.14 6.65
N TYR A 101 -15.07 0.17 5.35
CA TYR A 101 -14.20 0.76 4.33
C TYR A 101 -13.98 2.26 4.55
N GLN A 102 -15.02 3.00 4.95
CA GLN A 102 -14.89 4.42 5.28
C GLN A 102 -13.99 4.64 6.52
N MET A 103 -14.23 3.87 7.59
CA MET A 103 -13.43 3.93 8.82
C MET A 103 -11.95 3.63 8.58
N ILE A 104 -11.64 2.66 7.72
CA ILE A 104 -10.25 2.35 7.32
C ILE A 104 -9.61 3.56 6.60
N GLN A 105 -10.31 4.16 5.65
CA GLN A 105 -9.82 5.33 4.92
C GLN A 105 -9.57 6.52 5.86
N ASP A 106 -10.50 6.80 6.77
CA ASP A 106 -10.36 7.90 7.72
C ASP A 106 -9.19 7.68 8.66
N ARG A 107 -8.98 6.44 9.14
CA ARG A 107 -7.86 6.08 9.99
C ARG A 107 -6.51 6.21 9.27
N MET A 108 -6.44 5.78 8.00
CA MET A 108 -5.25 5.98 7.16
C MET A 108 -4.95 7.48 6.96
N CYS A 109 -5.98 8.27 6.68
CA CYS A 109 -5.87 9.71 6.48
C CYS A 109 -5.36 10.41 7.74
N GLN A 110 -5.94 10.08 8.90
CA GLN A 110 -5.50 10.59 10.20
C GLN A 110 -4.04 10.23 10.47
N TYR A 111 -3.65 8.98 10.23
CA TYR A 111 -2.31 8.51 10.55
C TYR A 111 -1.23 9.21 9.71
N PHE A 112 -1.45 9.34 8.40
CA PHE A 112 -0.48 9.97 7.50
C PHE A 112 -0.69 11.49 7.30
N GLY A 113 -1.70 12.09 7.94
CA GLY A 113 -2.03 13.50 7.76
C GLY A 113 -2.53 13.82 6.35
N VAL A 114 -3.18 12.87 5.68
CA VAL A 114 -3.80 13.08 4.36
C VAL A 114 -5.17 13.73 4.55
N ARG A 115 -5.52 14.69 3.69
CA ARG A 115 -6.84 15.32 3.70
C ARG A 115 -7.91 14.28 3.38
N SER A 116 -8.88 14.06 4.27
CA SER A 116 -9.98 13.13 4.01
C SER A 116 -10.74 13.54 2.75
N GLY A 117 -11.12 12.54 1.93
CA GLY A 117 -11.78 12.71 0.65
C GLY A 117 -10.91 13.17 -0.52
N SER A 118 -9.61 13.46 -0.32
CA SER A 118 -8.71 13.84 -1.42
C SER A 118 -8.12 12.64 -2.18
N ALA A 119 -8.26 11.42 -1.64
CA ALA A 119 -7.68 10.22 -2.21
C ALA A 119 -8.63 9.55 -3.21
N GLY A 120 -8.08 9.08 -4.34
CA GLY A 120 -8.74 8.05 -5.13
C GLY A 120 -8.44 6.69 -4.51
N THR A 121 -9.46 5.89 -4.22
CA THR A 121 -9.30 4.62 -3.51
C THR A 121 -9.70 3.41 -4.35
N ARG A 122 -9.10 2.27 -4.04
CA ARG A 122 -9.40 0.98 -4.67
C ARG A 122 -9.47 -0.08 -3.58
N PHE A 123 -10.58 -0.79 -3.54
CA PHE A 123 -10.66 -2.05 -2.81
C PHE A 123 -10.20 -3.15 -3.76
N ASN A 124 -9.15 -3.88 -3.39
CA ASN A 124 -8.62 -5.01 -4.16
C ASN A 124 -8.90 -6.28 -3.38
N TRP A 125 -9.62 -7.23 -3.98
CA TRP A 125 -9.99 -8.49 -3.35
C TRP A 125 -9.34 -9.66 -4.07
N TYR A 126 -8.40 -10.28 -3.38
CA TYR A 126 -7.76 -11.52 -3.78
C TYR A 126 -8.49 -12.66 -3.06
N ARG A 127 -9.24 -13.46 -3.81
CA ARG A 127 -10.18 -14.45 -3.27
C ARG A 127 -9.45 -15.67 -2.70
N ASP A 128 -8.35 -16.06 -3.36
CA ASP A 128 -7.51 -17.19 -2.97
C ASP A 128 -6.07 -16.98 -3.48
N SER A 129 -5.17 -17.91 -3.18
CA SER A 129 -3.74 -17.83 -3.52
C SER A 129 -3.44 -17.82 -5.02
N SER A 130 -4.42 -18.05 -5.90
CA SER A 130 -4.26 -17.97 -7.35
C SER A 130 -4.44 -16.55 -7.90
N ASP A 131 -5.14 -15.67 -7.19
CA ASP A 131 -5.26 -14.24 -7.56
C ASP A 131 -3.90 -13.52 -7.31
N TRP A 132 -3.52 -12.59 -8.18
CA TRP A 132 -2.19 -11.95 -8.18
C TRP A 132 -2.23 -10.50 -8.70
N LYS A 133 -1.08 -9.82 -8.65
CA LYS A 133 -0.87 -8.49 -9.25
C LYS A 133 0.51 -8.46 -9.95
N PRO A 134 0.58 -8.15 -11.26
CA PRO A 134 1.84 -7.98 -11.98
C PRO A 134 2.63 -6.82 -11.39
N PHE A 135 3.93 -6.83 -11.65
CA PHE A 135 4.74 -5.64 -11.54
C PHE A 135 4.18 -4.53 -12.44
N HIS A 136 3.97 -3.37 -11.83
CA HIS A 136 3.52 -2.16 -12.51
C HIS A 136 3.93 -0.96 -11.65
N HIS A 137 4.01 0.21 -12.27
CA HIS A 137 4.02 1.46 -11.53
C HIS A 137 2.60 2.00 -11.41
N ASP A 138 2.35 2.74 -10.33
CA ASP A 138 1.12 3.52 -10.23
C ASP A 138 1.04 4.53 -11.36
N SER A 139 -0.17 4.81 -11.83
CA SER A 139 -0.39 5.64 -13.02
C SER A 139 0.20 7.06 -12.92
N ALA A 140 0.43 7.57 -11.71
CA ALA A 140 1.09 8.85 -11.49
C ALA A 140 2.56 8.85 -11.95
N ALA A 141 3.22 7.69 -12.05
CA ALA A 141 4.57 7.57 -12.57
C ALA A 141 4.67 7.96 -14.07
N PHE A 142 3.58 7.81 -14.83
CA PHE A 142 3.57 8.02 -16.29
C PHE A 142 2.58 9.08 -16.76
N ASN A 143 1.68 9.56 -15.89
CA ASN A 143 0.68 10.55 -16.23
C ASN A 143 0.97 11.87 -15.48
N PRO A 144 1.49 12.91 -16.18
CA PRO A 144 1.84 14.18 -15.55
C PRO A 144 0.67 14.88 -14.85
N GLN A 145 -0.56 14.72 -15.34
CA GLN A 145 -1.75 15.30 -14.72
C GLN A 145 -2.07 14.60 -13.39
N ARG A 146 -1.87 13.28 -13.30
CA ARG A 146 -2.02 12.54 -12.04
C ARG A 146 -0.87 12.80 -11.08
N ALA A 147 0.36 12.89 -11.59
CA ALA A 147 1.56 13.20 -10.81
C ALA A 147 1.46 14.53 -10.06
N ARG A 148 0.74 15.51 -10.61
CA ARG A 148 0.50 16.81 -9.94
C ARG A 148 -0.37 16.70 -8.68
N ASN A 149 -1.18 15.65 -8.56
CA ASN A 149 -2.18 15.50 -7.50
C ASN A 149 -1.89 14.33 -6.55
N GLN A 150 -1.24 13.27 -7.03
CA GLN A 150 -0.87 12.10 -6.24
C GLN A 150 0.58 12.21 -5.77
N ASN A 151 0.77 12.31 -4.45
CA ASN A 151 2.10 12.45 -3.83
C ASN A 151 2.53 11.21 -3.03
N CYS A 152 1.62 10.28 -2.75
CA CYS A 152 1.89 9.01 -2.07
C CYS A 152 0.82 7.97 -2.41
N THR A 153 1.12 6.71 -2.08
CA THR A 153 0.17 5.60 -2.11
C THR A 153 0.18 4.93 -0.74
N ILE A 154 -1.00 4.67 -0.19
CA ILE A 154 -1.15 4.04 1.12
C ILE A 154 -1.98 2.77 0.92
N GLY A 155 -1.45 1.63 1.37
CA GLY A 155 -2.11 0.33 1.28
C GLY A 155 -2.35 -0.26 2.67
N ILE A 156 -3.48 -0.96 2.83
CA ILE A 156 -3.81 -1.76 3.99
C ILE A 156 -4.11 -3.18 3.51
N SER A 157 -3.55 -4.16 4.22
CA SER A 157 -3.79 -5.58 3.97
C SER A 157 -4.52 -6.19 5.17
N LEU A 158 -5.54 -7.00 4.88
CA LEU A 158 -6.36 -7.72 5.86
C LEU A 158 -6.57 -9.15 5.34
N GLY A 159 -6.69 -10.12 6.25
CA GLY A 159 -6.81 -11.54 5.90
C GLY A 159 -5.44 -12.19 5.68
N SER A 160 -5.36 -13.16 4.76
CA SER A 160 -4.14 -13.95 4.55
C SER A 160 -2.93 -13.11 4.14
N THR A 161 -1.77 -13.45 4.69
CA THR A 161 -0.46 -12.91 4.29
C THR A 161 -0.16 -13.17 2.81
N ARG A 162 0.40 -12.16 2.13
CA ARG A 162 0.88 -12.24 0.74
C ARG A 162 2.20 -11.52 0.58
N GLU A 163 2.92 -11.89 -0.47
CA GLU A 163 4.19 -11.26 -0.83
C GLU A 163 3.97 -9.92 -1.53
N LEU A 164 4.71 -8.91 -1.10
CA LEU A 164 4.82 -7.61 -1.76
C LEU A 164 6.27 -7.44 -2.23
N ALA A 165 6.45 -7.27 -3.53
CA ALA A 165 7.76 -7.12 -4.15
C ALA A 165 7.93 -5.75 -4.81
N PHE A 166 9.15 -5.23 -4.75
CA PHE A 166 9.60 -4.01 -5.42
C PHE A 166 10.76 -4.36 -6.35
N ILE A 167 10.77 -3.81 -7.56
CA ILE A 167 11.80 -4.01 -8.59
C ILE A 167 12.31 -2.68 -9.13
#